data_AF-A0A7C2Y957-F1
#
_entry.id   AF-A0A7C2Y957-F1
#
_cell.length_a   1.000
_cell.length_b   1.000
_cell.length_c   1.000
_cell.angle_alpha   90.00
_cell.angle_beta   90.00
_cell.angle_gamma   90.00
#
_symmetry.space_group_name_H-M   'P 1'
#
loop_
_entity.id
_entity.type
_entity.pdbx_description
1 polymer ?
#
loop_
_entity_poly.entity_id
_entity_poly.type
_entity_poly.pdbx_seq_one_letter_code
_entity_poly.pdbx_strand_id
1 'polypeptide(L)' 'MAAFDDPKGFVAPDPVEHEERWACVGKTPWDRLLAVIYTEQDLPSYRIITAYDAEGRWHDEYYQRR' A
#
# COMPACT_ATOMS: atom_id res chain seq x y z
N MET A 1 9.14 -2.82 -7.83
CA MET A 1 7.82 -3.42 -8.08
C MET A 1 7.04 -3.32 -6.78
N ALA A 2 6.16 -2.31 -6.69
CA ALA A 2 5.12 -2.30 -5.66
C ALA A 2 4.22 -3.52 -5.88
N ALA A 3 3.61 -4.07 -4.84
CA ALA A 3 2.85 -5.33 -4.85
C ALA A 3 1.72 -5.43 -5.90
N PHE A 4 1.42 -4.34 -6.61
CA PHE A 4 0.27 -4.16 -7.49
C PHE A 4 0.60 -4.02 -8.98
N ASP A 5 1.88 -3.80 -9.35
CA ASP A 5 2.27 -3.36 -10.71
C ASP A 5 1.41 -2.20 -11.24
N ASP A 6 1.00 -1.31 -10.34
CA ASP A 6 0.09 -0.21 -10.59
C ASP A 6 0.87 1.10 -10.78
N PRO A 7 0.79 1.75 -11.96
CA PRO A 7 1.47 3.02 -12.23
C PRO A 7 1.04 4.17 -11.31
N LYS A 8 -0.16 4.11 -10.73
CA LYS A 8 -0.66 5.11 -9.77
C LYS A 8 -0.45 4.71 -8.32
N GLY A 9 0.06 3.50 -8.09
CA GLY A 9 0.33 2.99 -6.76
C GLY A 9 1.38 3.84 -6.05
N PHE A 10 1.30 3.89 -4.72
CA PHE A 10 2.22 4.67 -3.91
C PHE A 10 2.50 4.00 -2.58
N VAL A 11 3.56 4.47 -1.93
CA VAL A 11 3.93 4.09 -0.56
C VAL A 11 3.67 5.29 0.35
N ALA A 12 3.08 5.02 1.51
CA ALA A 12 2.81 5.99 2.56
C ALA A 12 3.17 5.37 3.92
N PRO A 13 3.32 6.18 4.98
CA PRO A 13 3.49 5.67 6.35
C PRO A 13 2.32 4.79 6.80
N ASP A 14 2.58 3.84 7.70
CA ASP A 14 1.53 3.05 8.37
C ASP A 14 0.47 4.00 8.98
N PRO A 15 -0.84 3.77 8.76
CA PRO A 15 -1.90 4.56 9.38
C PRO A 15 -1.87 4.61 10.91
N VAL A 16 -1.25 3.63 11.58
CA VAL A 16 -1.06 3.64 13.02
C VAL A 16 0.35 4.11 13.45
N GLU A 17 1.11 4.69 12.52
CA GLU A 17 2.38 5.38 12.75
C GLU A 17 3.48 4.51 13.39
N HIS A 18 3.50 3.21 13.08
CA HIS A 18 4.64 2.36 13.43
C HIS A 18 5.83 2.67 12.52
N GLU A 19 6.97 3.03 13.12
CA GLU A 19 8.18 3.50 12.42
C GLU A 19 8.76 2.49 11.41
N GLU A 20 8.57 1.19 11.65
CA GLU A 20 9.14 0.12 10.82
C GLU A 20 8.15 -0.45 9.79
N ARG A 21 6.97 0.16 9.66
CA ARG A 21 5.86 -0.32 8.82
C ARG A 21 5.49 0.71 7.77
N TRP A 22 5.15 0.20 6.60
CA TRP A 22 4.77 1.00 5.45
C TRP A 22 3.45 0.50 4.87
N ALA A 23 2.67 1.42 4.34
CA ALA A 23 1.47 1.13 3.57
C ALA A 23 1.79 1.28 2.07
N CYS A 24 1.68 0.19 1.32
CA CYS A 24 1.63 0.23 -0.13
C CYS A 24 0.17 0.26 -0.57
N VAL A 25 -0.24 1.30 -1.28
CA VAL A 25 -1.59 1.45 -1.83
C VAL A 25 -1.53 1.32 -3.34
N GLY A 26 -2.39 0.50 -3.92
CA GLY A 26 -2.45 0.32 -5.36
C GLY A 26 -3.60 -0.57 -5.83
N LYS A 27 -3.88 -0.50 -7.13
CA LYS A 27 -4.95 -1.21 -7.79
C LYS A 27 -4.46 -2.56 -8.29
N THR A 28 -5.19 -3.60 -7.94
CA THR A 28 -4.98 -4.95 -8.45
C THR A 28 -5.38 -5.06 -9.92
N PRO A 29 -4.94 -6.12 -10.64
CA PRO A 29 -5.41 -6.41 -11.99
C PRO A 29 -6.94 -6.60 -12.13
N TRP A 30 -7.64 -6.86 -11.02
CA TRP A 30 -9.10 -7.01 -10.97
C TRP A 30 -9.83 -5.73 -10.55
N ASP A 31 -9.20 -4.58 -10.71
CA ASP A 31 -9.79 -3.26 -10.45
C ASP A 31 -10.09 -2.97 -8.97
N ARG A 32 -9.58 -3.77 -8.03
CA ARG A 32 -9.69 -3.50 -6.59
C ARG A 32 -8.53 -2.64 -6.09
N LEU A 33 -8.83 -1.57 -5.38
CA LEU A 33 -7.83 -0.76 -4.69
C LEU A 33 -7.56 -1.34 -3.31
N LEU A 34 -6.31 -1.72 -3.03
CA LEU A 34 -5.91 -2.30 -1.76
C LEU A 34 -4.84 -1.44 -1.07
N ALA A 35 -4.82 -1.51 0.26
CA ALA A 35 -3.73 -1.05 1.10
C ALA A 35 -3.06 -2.26 1.76
N VAL A 36 -1.77 -2.44 1.55
CA VAL A 36 -0.95 -3.52 2.11
C VAL A 36 0.03 -2.93 3.11
N ILE A 37 -0.08 -3.35 4.36
CA ILE A 37 0.89 -3.00 5.41
C ILE A 37 1.99 -4.05 5.41
N TYR A 38 3.24 -3.61 5.30
CA TYR A 38 4.41 -4.47 5.27
C TYR A 38 5.56 -3.86 6.08
N THR A 39 6.58 -4.67 6.34
CA THR A 39 7.85 -4.24 6.93
C THR A 39 9.05 -4.70 6.08
N GLU A 40 10.14 -3.96 6.18
CA GLU A 40 11.41 -4.19 5.46
C GLU A 40 12.43 -4.99 6.30
N GLN A 41 12.05 -5.49 7.48
CA GLN A 41 12.95 -6.22 8.37
C GLN A 41 13.57 -7.50 7.77
N ASP A 42 12.93 -8.12 6.77
CA ASP A 42 13.35 -9.41 6.18
C ASP A 42 13.96 -9.26 4.76
N LEU A 43 14.54 -8.10 4.43
CA LEU A 43 15.11 -7.85 3.09
C LEU A 43 16.12 -8.95 2.67
N PRO A 44 16.05 -9.45 1.41
CA PRO A 44 15.38 -8.84 0.26
C PRO A 44 13.87 -9.11 0.15
N SER A 45 13.28 -9.82 1.12
CA SER A 45 11.85 -10.13 1.13
C SER A 45 11.07 -9.16 2.02
N TYR A 46 9.93 -8.69 1.55
CA TYR A 46 9.01 -7.90 2.38
C TYR A 46 8.13 -8.83 3.19
N ARG A 47 7.94 -8.55 4.49
CA ARG A 47 6.96 -9.26 5.31
C ARG A 47 5.64 -8.50 5.27
N ILE A 48 4.61 -9.12 4.68
CA ILE A 48 3.24 -8.61 4.72
C ILE A 48 2.67 -8.83 6.12
N ILE A 49 2.16 -7.77 6.72
CA ILE A 49 1.50 -7.78 8.02
C ILE A 49 -0.01 -7.92 7.82
N THR A 50 -0.60 -7.09 6.96
CA THR A 50 -2.03 -7.15 6.60
C THR A 50 -2.30 -6.54 5.24
N ALA A 51 -3.42 -6.91 4.62
CA ALA A 51 -3.91 -6.34 3.37
C ALA A 51 -5.44 -6.16 3.47
N TYR A 52 -5.94 -5.00 3.06
CA TYR A 52 -7.37 -4.66 3.13
C TYR A 52 -7.78 -3.74 1.97
N ASP A 53 -9.09 -3.64 1.70
CA ASP A 53 -9.62 -2.70 0.71
C ASP A 53 -9.29 -1.26 1.13
N ALA A 54 -8.73 -0.49 0.21
CA ALA A 54 -8.37 0.89 0.50
C ALA A 54 -9.62 1.77 0.52
N GLU A 55 -9.87 2.41 1.66
CA GLU A 55 -11.04 3.26 1.89
C GLU A 55 -10.62 4.67 2.34
N GLY A 56 -11.58 5.60 2.30
CA GLY A 56 -11.43 6.96 2.80
C GLY A 56 -10.21 7.67 2.22
N ARG A 57 -9.29 8.10 3.10
CA ARG A 57 -8.11 8.89 2.71
C ARG A 57 -7.26 8.23 1.62
N TRP A 58 -7.15 6.90 1.63
CA TRP A 58 -6.35 6.19 0.64
C TRP A 58 -6.99 6.21 -0.74
N HIS A 59 -8.32 6.08 -0.76
CA HIS A 59 -9.11 6.20 -1.98
C HIS A 59 -9.00 7.61 -2.54
N ASP A 60 -9.24 8.63 -1.71
CA ASP A 60 -9.15 10.04 -2.13
C ASP A 60 -7.77 10.38 -2.69
N GLU A 61 -6.70 10.01 -1.97
CA GLU A 61 -5.33 10.27 -2.37
C GLU A 61 -4.97 9.56 -3.69
N TYR A 62 -5.38 8.30 -3.84
CA TYR A 62 -5.13 7.53 -5.05
C TYR A 62 -5.77 8.16 -6.30
N TYR A 63 -7.01 8.64 -6.20
CA TYR A 63 -7.72 9.24 -7.34
C TYR A 63 -7.36 10.71 -7.58
N GLN A 64 -6.82 11.42 -6.59
CA GLN A 64 -6.39 12.81 -6.71
C GLN A 64 -4.94 12.98 -7.19
N ARG A 65 -4.08 11.96 -7.03
CA ARG A 65 -2.73 11.94 -7.60
C ARG A 65 -2.83 11.94 -9.14
N ARG A 66 -2.47 13.09 -9.76
CA ARG A 66 -2.42 13.30 -11.22
C ARG A 66 -1.14 12.79 -11.83
#